data_AF-A0ABD6D522-F1
#
_entry.id   AF-A0ABD6D522-F1
#
_cell.length_a   1.000
_cell.length_b   1.000
_cell.length_c   1.000
_cell.angle_alpha   90.00
_cell.angle_beta   90.00
_cell.angle_gamma   90.00
#
_symmetry.space_group_name_H-M   'P 1'
#
loop_
_entity.id
_entity.type
_entity.pdbx_description
1 polymer ?
#
loop_
_entity_poly.entity_id
_entity_poly.type
_entity_poly.pdbx_seq_one_letter_code
_entity_poly.pdbx_strand_id
1 'polypeptide(L)' 'MSLNSLLGALSQTGLLGTELGQLLVALIGMLIVLVVGRVVLKIAWRLVTIGVVLVGAALLLTQFGLI' A
#
# COMPACT_ATOMS: atom_id res chain seq x y z
N MET A 1 -2.26 29.30 9.71
CA MET A 1 -1.26 28.91 8.69
C MET A 1 -1.94 27.90 7.77
N SER A 2 -2.36 28.35 6.59
CA SER A 2 -3.16 27.53 5.66
C SER A 2 -2.29 26.45 5.01
N LEU A 3 -2.85 25.28 4.70
CA LEU A 3 -2.14 24.21 3.99
C LEU A 3 -1.54 24.69 2.65
N ASN A 4 -2.18 25.68 2.01
CA ASN A 4 -1.69 26.33 0.80
C ASN A 4 -0.37 27.09 1.03
N SER A 5 -0.14 27.65 2.21
CA SER A 5 1.14 28.30 2.54
C SER A 5 2.28 27.29 2.76
N LEU A 6 1.97 26.11 3.27
CA LEU A 6 2.94 25.01 3.39
C LEU A 6 3.32 24.44 2.01
N LEU A 7 2.34 24.31 1.11
CA LEU A 7 2.57 23.89 -0.27
C LEU A 7 3.39 24.94 -1.06
N GLY A 8 3.14 26.23 -0.79
CA GLY A 8 3.92 27.34 -1.34
C GLY A 8 5.37 27.37 -0.83
N ALA A 9 5.60 27.11 0.46
CA ALA A 9 6.96 27.02 1.02
C ALA A 9 7.76 25.83 0.45
N LEU A 10 7.09 24.70 0.22
CA LEU A 10 7.68 23.55 -0.49
C LEU A 10 8.04 23.88 -1.94
N SER A 11 7.23 24.70 -2.63
CA SER A 11 7.53 25.17 -3.99
C SER A 11 8.72 26.14 -4.08
N GLN A 12 8.94 26.96 -3.04
CA GLN A 12 10.07 27.91 -2.95
C GLN A 12 11.40 27.27 -2.54
N THR A 13 11.40 26.01 -2.08
CA THR A 13 12.63 25.28 -1.70
C THR A 13 13.47 24.87 -2.93
N GLY A 14 13.15 25.33 -4.15
CA GLY A 14 13.98 25.15 -5.35
C GLY A 14 14.07 23.72 -5.89
N LEU A 15 13.66 22.73 -5.09
CA LEU A 15 13.67 21.32 -5.46
C LEU A 15 12.54 20.96 -6.42
N LEU A 16 11.38 21.62 -6.34
CA LEU A 16 10.26 21.36 -7.28
C LEU A 16 10.25 22.31 -8.49
N GLY A 17 11.10 23.34 -8.50
CA GLY A 17 11.22 24.30 -9.61
C GLY A 17 12.30 23.95 -10.63
N THR A 18 13.14 22.96 -10.34
CA THR A 18 14.16 22.44 -11.25
C THR A 18 13.67 21.12 -11.85
N GLU A 19 13.77 20.95 -13.17
CA GLU A 19 13.36 19.70 -13.86
C GLU A 19 13.94 18.44 -13.18
N LEU A 20 15.14 18.56 -12.61
CA LEU A 20 15.85 17.49 -11.91
C LEU A 20 15.16 17.06 -10.61
N GLY A 21 14.64 17.97 -9.80
CA GLY A 21 14.01 17.60 -8.54
C GLY A 21 12.57 17.11 -8.72
N GLN A 22 11.87 17.55 -9.78
CA GLN A 22 10.61 16.90 -10.21
C GLN A 22 10.85 15.46 -10.67
N LEU A 23 11.93 15.20 -11.42
CA LEU A 23 12.38 13.87 -11.81
C LEU A 23 12.68 12.98 -10.59
N LEU A 24 13.37 13.53 -9.58
CA LEU A 24 13.69 12.81 -8.34
C LEU A 24 12.42 12.41 -7.57
N VAL A 25 11.47 13.33 -7.44
CA VAL A 25 10.18 13.07 -6.76
C VAL A 25 9.33 12.07 -7.54
N ALA A 26 9.32 12.14 -8.87
CA ALA A 26 8.63 11.17 -9.71
C ALA A 26 9.21 9.75 -9.53
N LEU A 27 10.54 9.62 -9.46
CA LEU A 27 11.22 8.35 -9.24
C LEU A 27 10.87 7.74 -7.87
N ILE A 28 10.92 8.57 -6.82
CA ILE A 28 10.54 8.16 -5.45
C ILE A 28 9.05 7.79 -5.39
N GLY A 29 8.19 8.59 -6.02
CA GLY A 29 6.76 8.32 -6.13
C GLY A 29 6.47 6.97 -6.77
N MET A 30 7.13 6.66 -7.88
CA MET A 30 7.03 5.36 -8.56
C MET A 30 7.49 4.20 -7.66
N LEU A 31 8.58 4.39 -6.92
CA LEU A 31 9.08 3.41 -5.94
C LEU A 31 8.04 3.13 -4.86
N ILE A 32 7.43 4.17 -4.31
CA ILE A 32 6.40 4.05 -3.26
C ILE A 32 5.20 3.29 -3.81
N VAL A 33 4.72 3.62 -5.01
CA VAL A 33 3.58 2.93 -5.63
C VAL A 33 3.85 1.44 -5.81
N LEU A 34 5.06 1.06 -6.27
CA LEU A 34 5.45 -0.35 -6.40
C LEU A 34 5.48 -1.07 -5.05
N VAL A 35 6.00 -0.42 -4.01
CA VAL A 35 6.01 -0.97 -2.64
C VAL A 35 4.58 -1.17 -2.14
N VAL A 36 3.71 -0.18 -2.30
CA VAL A 36 2.30 -0.25 -1.90
C VAL A 36 1.58 -1.37 -2.67
N GLY A 37 1.75 -1.45 -3.99
CA GLY A 37 1.16 -2.50 -4.82
C GLY A 37 1.57 -3.90 -4.35
N ARG A 38 2.85 -4.08 -3.99
CA ARG A 38 3.35 -5.33 -3.41
C ARG A 38 2.74 -5.64 -2.04
N VAL A 39 2.63 -4.63 -1.19
CA VAL A 39 2.07 -4.79 0.16
C VAL A 39 0.61 -5.20 0.08
N VAL A 40 -0.19 -4.55 -0.77
CA VAL A 40 -1.60 -4.89 -1.01
C VAL A 40 -1.73 -6.33 -1.48
N LEU A 41 -0.92 -6.75 -2.45
CA LEU A 41 -0.95 -8.14 -2.95
C LEU A 41 -0.62 -9.16 -1.86
N LYS A 42 0.29 -8.82 -0.94
CA LYS A 42 0.66 -9.67 0.20
C LYS A 42 -0.44 -9.74 1.27
N ILE A 43 -1.16 -8.63 1.52
CA ILE A 43 -2.33 -8.62 2.41
C ILE A 43 -3.45 -9.47 1.83
N ALA A 44 -3.74 -9.32 0.53
CA ALA A 44 -4.79 -10.10 -0.14
C ALA A 44 -4.53 -11.60 -0.01
N TRP A 45 -3.28 -12.02 -0.18
CA TRP A 45 -2.91 -13.42 -0.05
C TRP A 45 -3.10 -13.98 1.37
N ARG A 46 -2.86 -13.16 2.41
CA ARG A 46 -3.17 -13.55 3.79
C ARG A 46 -4.66 -13.66 4.06
N LEU A 47 -5.46 -12.72 3.55
CA LEU A 47 -6.92 -12.77 3.72
C LEU A 47 -7.50 -14.04 3.06
N VAL A 48 -7.03 -14.37 1.86
CA VAL A 48 -7.45 -15.57 1.14
C VAL A 48 -7.05 -16.84 1.89
N THR A 49 -5.80 -16.95 2.33
CA THR A 49 -5.35 -18.15 3.05
C THR A 49 -6.08 -18.33 4.38
N ILE A 50 -6.34 -17.27 5.14
CA ILE A 50 -7.14 -17.34 6.36
C ILE A 50 -8.57 -17.81 6.06
N GLY A 51 -9.22 -17.27 5.02
CA GLY A 51 -10.55 -17.71 4.61
C GLY A 51 -10.58 -19.19 4.21
N VAL A 52 -9.63 -19.63 3.38
CA VAL A 52 -9.53 -21.02 2.94
C VAL A 52 -9.21 -21.95 4.11
N VAL A 53 -8.33 -21.56 5.04
CA VAL A 53 -7.99 -22.36 6.22
C VAL A 53 -9.19 -22.48 7.16
N LEU A 54 -9.94 -21.39 7.40
CA LEU A 54 -11.14 -21.42 8.23
C LEU A 54 -12.23 -22.29 7.61
N VAL A 55 -12.49 -22.13 6.31
CA VAL A 55 -13.49 -22.95 5.58
C VAL A 55 -13.07 -24.42 5.54
N GLY A 56 -11.80 -24.70 5.25
CA GLY A 56 -11.25 -26.06 5.24
C GLY A 56 -11.32 -26.71 6.63
N ALA A 57 -10.96 -25.99 7.68
CA ALA A 57 -11.06 -26.47 9.06
C ALA A 57 -12.52 -26.72 9.48
N ALA A 58 -13.43 -25.79 9.16
CA ALA A 58 -14.85 -25.96 9.44
C ALA A 58 -15.44 -27.18 8.69
N LEU A 59 -15.08 -27.37 7.41
CA LEU A 59 -15.52 -28.51 6.64
C LEU A 59 -14.98 -29.84 7.18
N LEU A 60 -13.72 -29.87 7.64
CA LEU A 60 -13.17 -31.06 8.29
C LEU A 60 -13.90 -31.34 9.60
N LEU A 61 -14.12 -30.33 10.45
CA LEU A 61 -14.85 -30.48 11.71
C LEU A 61 -16.29 -30.99 11.49
N THR A 62 -16.98 -30.49 10.45
CA THR A 62 -18.29 -31.02 10.01
C THR A 62 -18.20 -32.46 9.53
N GLN A 63 -17.19 -32.82 8.71
CA GLN A 63 -17.05 -34.21 8.25
C GLN A 63 -16.75 -35.19 9.38
N PHE A 64 -16.03 -34.75 10.40
CA PHE A 64 -15.78 -35.54 11.61
C PHE A 64 -16.95 -35.50 12.62
N GLY A 65 -18.07 -34.86 12.29
CA GLY A 65 -19.28 -34.84 13.12
C GLY A 65 -19.13 -34.10 14.45
N LEU A 66 -18.16 -33.19 14.55
CA LEU A 66 -17.89 -32.42 15.76
C LEU A 66 -18.79 -31.18 15.92
N ILE A 67 -19.51 -30.82 14.85
CA ILE A 67 -20.51 -29.74 14.74
C ILE A 67 -21.68 -30.17 13.87
#